data_AF-A0A9D4XT78-F1
#
_entry.id   AF-A0A9D4XT78-F1
#
_cell.length_a   1.000
_cell.length_b   1.000
_cell.length_c   1.000
_cell.angle_alpha   90.00
_cell.angle_beta   90.00
_cell.angle_gamma   90.00
#
_symmetry.space_group_name_H-M   'P 1'
#
loop_
_entity.id
_entity.type
_entity.pdbx_description
1 polymer ?
#
loop_
_entity_poly.entity_id
_entity_poly.type
_entity_poly.pdbx_seq_one_letter_code
_entity_poly.pdbx_strand_id
1 'polypeptide(L)'
;YLQETEFWRLYKQNQSLCSLVMKTAVGVVYLLACLLEPFMPSFSLEVFKQLNLSTEIHLSLSVDKGDVDRLRKPWDLLSVGHKIGTPKPLFRELKDEEVEFYRKKYEGSQADRVLRAEAKAAENVAAQLKKTKVSDGT
;
A
#
# COMPACT_ATOMS: atom_id res chain seq x y z
N TYR A 1 10.85 -0.85 -18.74
CA TYR A 1 11.64 0.37 -18.44
C TYR A 1 12.78 0.13 -17.45
N LEU A 2 12.59 0.14 -16.12
CA LEU A 2 13.72 0.06 -15.16
C LEU A 2 14.63 -1.16 -15.37
N GLN A 3 14.03 -2.32 -15.61
CA GLN A 3 14.77 -3.57 -15.89
C GLN A 3 15.57 -3.48 -17.20
N GLU A 4 14.95 -2.97 -18.27
CA GLU A 4 15.59 -2.82 -19.60
C GLU A 4 16.75 -1.81 -19.56
N THR A 5 16.64 -0.77 -18.74
CA THR A 5 17.69 0.24 -18.57
C THR A 5 18.85 -0.22 -17.70
N GLU A 6 18.74 -1.38 -17.03
CA GLU A 6 19.75 -1.89 -16.09
C GLU A 6 20.28 -0.82 -15.12
N PHE A 7 19.38 -0.09 -14.44
CA PHE A 7 19.75 1.11 -13.66
C PHE A 7 20.87 0.87 -12.62
N TRP A 8 20.95 -0.33 -12.06
CA TRP A 8 22.01 -0.75 -11.12
C TRP A 8 23.40 -0.76 -11.75
N ARG A 9 23.48 -1.01 -13.05
CA ARG A 9 24.72 -0.99 -13.83
C ARG A 9 25.05 0.43 -14.25
N LEU A 10 24.07 1.19 -14.72
CA LEU A 10 24.22 2.62 -15.04
C LEU A 10 24.69 3.43 -13.84
N TYR A 11 24.20 3.12 -12.63
CA TYR A 11 24.64 3.79 -11.42
C TYR A 11 26.16 3.76 -11.22
N LYS A 12 26.82 2.66 -11.62
CA LYS A 12 28.27 2.48 -11.48
C LYS A 12 29.07 3.06 -12.65
N GLN A 13 28.47 3.14 -13.84
CA GLN A 13 29.17 3.49 -15.08
C GLN A 13 28.90 4.92 -15.53
N ASN A 14 27.65 5.37 -15.43
CA ASN A 14 27.21 6.68 -15.89
C ASN A 14 26.08 7.21 -15.00
N GLN A 15 26.48 7.99 -14.00
CA GLN A 15 25.57 8.51 -12.98
C GLN A 15 24.57 9.53 -13.54
N SER A 16 24.91 10.27 -14.60
CA SER A 16 23.99 11.25 -15.20
C SER A 16 22.84 10.57 -15.93
N LEU A 17 23.12 9.53 -16.72
CA LEU A 17 22.08 8.70 -17.35
C LEU A 17 21.24 7.98 -16.30
N CYS A 18 21.87 7.44 -15.25
CA CYS A 18 21.14 6.83 -14.15
C CYS A 18 20.17 7.83 -13.48
N SER A 19 20.60 9.08 -13.28
CA SER A 19 19.74 10.13 -12.72
C SER A 19 18.52 10.41 -13.59
N LEU A 20 18.69 10.46 -14.92
CA LEU A 20 17.57 10.64 -15.85
C LEU A 20 16.57 9.48 -15.80
N VAL A 21 17.06 8.24 -15.77
CA VAL A 21 16.21 7.04 -15.63
C VAL A 21 15.42 7.09 -14.33
N MET A 22 16.08 7.44 -13.21
CA MET A 22 15.42 7.54 -11.91
C MET A 22 14.38 8.66 -11.86
N LYS A 23 14.69 9.85 -12.40
CA LYS A 23 13.71 10.95 -12.52
C LYS A 23 12.48 10.52 -13.31
N THR A 24 12.69 9.87 -14.45
CA THR A 24 11.60 9.35 -15.28
C THR A 24 10.75 8.35 -14.51
N ALA A 25 11.37 7.39 -13.82
CA ALA A 25 10.67 6.38 -13.06
C ALA A 25 9.83 6.97 -11.92
N VAL A 26 10.39 7.93 -11.18
CA VAL A 26 9.66 8.61 -10.10
C VAL A 26 8.49 9.42 -10.68
N GLY A 27 8.69 10.11 -11.82
CA GLY A 27 7.60 10.78 -12.52
C GLY A 27 6.47 9.84 -12.90
N VAL A 28 6.78 8.65 -13.42
CA VAL A 28 5.77 7.62 -13.73
C VAL A 28 5.03 7.16 -12.47
N VAL A 29 5.73 6.96 -11.34
CA VAL A 29 5.10 6.61 -10.06
C VAL A 29 4.12 7.70 -9.60
N TYR A 30 4.50 8.97 -9.74
CA TYR A 30 3.62 10.10 -9.44
C TYR A 30 2.34 10.07 -10.31
N LEU A 31 2.48 9.86 -11.62
CA LEU A 31 1.33 9.74 -12.52
C LEU A 31 0.41 8.56 -12.17
N LEU A 32 1.01 7.43 -11.78
CA LEU A 32 0.26 6.26 -11.34
C LEU A 32 -0.55 6.55 -10.07
N ALA A 33 0.02 7.29 -9.11
CA ALA A 33 -0.70 7.72 -7.92
C ALA A 33 -1.88 8.62 -8.25
N CYS A 34 -1.72 9.58 -9.18
CA CYS A 34 -2.84 10.41 -9.66
C CYS A 34 -3.94 9.55 -10.33
N LEU A 35 -3.57 8.58 -11.15
CA LEU A 35 -4.53 7.72 -11.86
C LEU A 35 -5.29 6.78 -10.92
N LEU A 36 -4.61 6.25 -9.89
CA LEU A 36 -5.18 5.30 -8.95
C LEU A 36 -5.93 5.96 -7.79
N GLU A 37 -5.83 7.27 -7.62
CA GLU A 37 -6.48 8.00 -6.53
C GLU A 37 -7.99 7.70 -6.35
N PRO A 38 -8.84 7.72 -7.41
CA PRO A 38 -10.27 7.41 -7.25
C PRO A 38 -10.55 5.95 -6.85
N PHE A 39 -9.59 5.04 -7.02
CA PHE A 39 -9.74 3.62 -6.69
C PHE A 39 -9.04 3.25 -5.38
N MET A 40 -7.92 3.91 -5.07
CA MET A 40 -7.01 3.59 -3.96
C MET A 40 -6.45 4.88 -3.33
N PRO A 41 -7.28 5.72 -2.69
CA PRO A 41 -6.85 7.01 -2.17
C PRO A 41 -5.74 6.89 -1.11
N SER A 42 -5.80 5.84 -0.27
CA SER A 42 -4.76 5.59 0.75
C SER A 42 -3.40 5.25 0.13
N PHE A 43 -3.39 4.54 -1.01
CA PHE A 43 -2.15 4.25 -1.74
C PHE A 43 -1.55 5.54 -2.30
N SER A 44 -2.36 6.35 -2.99
CA SER A 44 -1.90 7.58 -3.62
C SER A 44 -1.35 8.57 -2.59
N LEU A 45 -2.02 8.70 -1.44
CA LEU A 45 -1.55 9.52 -0.32
C LEU A 45 -0.18 9.05 0.21
N GLU A 46 0.01 7.74 0.39
CA GLU A 46 1.28 7.19 0.86
C GLU A 46 2.39 7.36 -0.18
N VAL A 47 2.09 7.24 -1.48
CA VAL A 47 3.05 7.57 -2.54
C VAL A 47 3.46 9.04 -2.47
N PHE A 48 2.52 9.98 -2.41
CA PHE A 48 2.84 11.41 -2.33
C PHE A 48 3.68 11.75 -1.11
N LYS A 49 3.38 11.13 0.04
CA LYS A 49 4.18 11.26 1.26
C LYS A 49 5.61 10.75 1.08
N GLN A 50 5.79 9.57 0.47
CA GLN A 50 7.12 9.03 0.20
C GLN A 50 7.89 9.86 -0.84
N LEU A 51 7.20 10.47 -1.79
CA LEU A 51 7.78 11.42 -2.73
C LEU A 51 7.99 12.81 -2.12
N ASN A 52 7.56 13.05 -0.88
CA ASN A 52 7.62 14.34 -0.21
C ASN A 52 6.96 15.47 -1.02
N LEU A 53 5.78 15.18 -1.57
CA LEU A 53 4.97 16.13 -2.32
C LEU A 53 3.83 16.64 -1.45
N SER A 54 3.57 17.94 -1.52
CA SER A 54 2.40 18.53 -0.86
C SER A 54 1.14 18.01 -1.54
N THR A 55 0.14 17.62 -0.77
CA THR A 55 -1.16 17.14 -1.26
C THR A 55 -1.91 18.21 -2.06
N GLU A 56 -1.48 19.47 -1.97
CA GLU A 56 -2.00 20.58 -2.79
C GLU A 56 -1.57 20.50 -4.27
N ILE A 57 -0.54 19.71 -4.59
CA ILE A 57 -0.17 19.38 -5.98
C ILE A 57 -1.07 18.25 -6.48
N HIS A 58 -2.39 18.50 -6.43
CA HIS A 58 -3.35 17.70 -7.18
C HIS A 58 -3.19 18.09 -8.64
N LEU A 59 -2.30 17.40 -9.35
CA LEU A 59 -2.27 17.49 -10.80
C LEU A 59 -3.62 16.96 -11.28
N SER A 60 -4.51 17.88 -11.63
CA SER A 60 -5.75 17.52 -12.26
C SER A 60 -5.35 16.93 -13.60
N LEU A 61 -5.58 15.62 -13.78
CA LEU A 61 -5.45 14.97 -15.10
C LEU A 61 -6.50 15.51 -16.10
N SER A 62 -7.18 16.63 -15.80
CA SER A 62 -8.06 17.32 -16.71
C SER A 62 -7.24 17.94 -17.83
N VAL A 63 -7.67 17.66 -19.05
CA VAL A 63 -7.00 17.97 -20.32
C VAL A 63 -6.92 19.48 -20.60
N ASP A 64 -7.61 20.31 -19.81
CA ASP A 64 -7.96 21.68 -20.17
C ASP A 64 -6.90 22.74 -19.82
N LYS A 65 -5.83 22.40 -19.10
CA LYS A 65 -4.91 23.41 -18.53
C LYS A 65 -3.41 23.16 -18.77
N GLY A 66 -2.95 22.81 -19.97
CA GLY A 66 -1.51 22.75 -20.27
C GLY A 66 -0.68 21.74 -19.43
N ASP A 67 -1.28 21.11 -18.43
CA ASP A 67 -0.69 20.08 -17.57
C ASP A 67 -0.39 18.82 -18.38
N VAL A 68 -1.09 18.59 -19.48
CA VAL A 68 -0.84 17.47 -20.41
C VAL A 68 0.58 17.50 -20.99
N ASP A 69 1.15 18.68 -21.25
CA ASP A 69 2.52 18.75 -21.77
C ASP A 69 3.56 18.44 -20.70
N ARG A 70 3.24 18.68 -19.42
CA ARG A 70 4.07 18.25 -18.28
C ARG A 70 3.95 16.74 -18.05
N LEU A 71 2.74 16.18 -18.22
CA LEU A 71 2.48 14.74 -18.19
C LEU A 71 3.31 13.96 -19.23
N ARG A 72 3.51 14.54 -20.42
CA ARG A 72 4.32 13.97 -21.50
C ARG A 72 5.82 13.89 -21.21
N LYS A 73 6.28 14.58 -20.15
CA LYS A 73 7.68 14.61 -19.73
C LYS A 73 7.83 14.15 -18.27
N PRO A 74 7.68 12.84 -17.99
CA PRO A 74 7.76 12.33 -16.62
C PRO A 74 9.05 12.72 -15.88
N TRP A 75 10.16 12.85 -16.62
CA TRP A 75 11.46 13.25 -16.07
C TRP A 75 11.53 14.69 -15.55
N ASP A 76 10.54 15.53 -15.86
CA ASP A 76 10.48 16.96 -15.51
C ASP A 76 9.38 17.28 -14.48
N LEU A 77 8.65 16.26 -14.02
CA LEU A 77 7.59 16.42 -13.02
C LEU A 77 8.14 16.80 -11.64
N LEU A 78 9.33 16.30 -11.30
CA LEU A 78 10.05 16.67 -10.08
C LEU A 78 11.21 17.61 -10.42
N SER A 79 11.29 18.70 -9.67
CA SER A 79 12.38 19.68 -9.83
C SER A 79 13.74 19.05 -9.52
N VAL A 80 14.77 19.58 -10.17
CA VAL A 80 16.15 19.15 -9.91
C VAL A 80 16.51 19.49 -8.46
N GLY A 81 17.05 18.51 -7.73
CA GLY A 81 17.41 18.68 -6.32
C GLY A 81 16.26 18.40 -5.34
N HIS A 82 15.06 18.07 -5.82
CA HIS A 82 13.95 17.60 -4.97
C HIS A 82 14.37 16.39 -4.13
N LYS A 83 14.17 16.47 -2.82
CA LYS A 83 14.46 15.39 -1.89
C LYS A 83 13.18 14.61 -1.61
N ILE A 84 13.18 13.35 -2.03
CA ILE A 84 12.12 12.40 -1.66
C ILE A 84 12.18 12.10 -0.16
N GLY A 85 11.05 11.65 0.38
CA GLY A 85 10.95 11.16 1.75
C GLY A 85 11.55 9.75 1.89
N THR A 86 11.15 9.04 2.94
CA THR A 86 11.64 7.68 3.21
C THR A 86 10.81 6.65 2.44
N PRO A 87 11.38 5.92 1.46
CA PRO A 87 10.64 4.90 0.73
C PRO A 87 10.31 3.70 1.63
N LYS A 88 9.09 3.16 1.48
CA LYS A 88 8.62 1.96 2.18
C LYS A 88 7.73 1.13 1.24
N PRO A 89 7.69 -0.21 1.40
CA PRO A 89 6.76 -1.04 0.64
C PRO A 89 5.32 -0.54 0.79
N LEU A 90 4.65 -0.29 -0.34
CA LEU A 90 3.27 0.23 -0.38
C LEU A 90 2.23 -0.87 -0.17
N PHE A 91 2.60 -2.11 -0.51
CA PHE A 91 1.75 -3.27 -0.40
C PHE A 91 2.40 -4.32 0.49
N ARG A 92 1.57 -4.94 1.33
CA ARG A 92 1.92 -6.15 2.05
C ARG A 92 1.34 -7.34 1.29
N GLU A 93 2.12 -8.41 1.21
CA GLU A 93 1.63 -9.70 0.74
C GLU A 93 0.52 -10.21 1.68
N LEU A 94 -0.57 -10.69 1.09
CA LEU A 94 -1.64 -11.37 1.80
C LEU A 94 -1.35 -12.86 1.76
N LYS A 95 -1.08 -13.46 2.92
CA LYS A 95 -0.71 -14.89 2.99
C LYS A 95 -1.94 -15.79 2.93
N ASP A 96 -1.75 -17.02 2.46
CA ASP A 96 -2.83 -18.00 2.34
C ASP A 96 -3.53 -18.28 3.68
N GLU A 97 -2.78 -18.29 4.79
CA GLU A 97 -3.37 -18.51 6.12
C GLU A 97 -4.31 -17.36 6.53
N GLU A 98 -3.98 -16.12 6.15
CA GLU A 98 -4.84 -14.96 6.40
C GLU A 98 -6.10 -15.00 5.53
N VAL A 99 -5.95 -15.40 4.27
CA VAL A 99 -7.09 -15.59 3.35
C VAL A 99 -8.04 -16.65 3.91
N GLU A 100 -7.52 -17.81 4.32
CA GLU A 100 -8.33 -18.88 4.91
C GLU A 100 -8.98 -18.46 6.23
N PHE A 101 -8.24 -17.74 7.08
CA PHE A 101 -8.77 -17.20 8.32
C PHE A 101 -9.98 -16.30 8.07
N TYR A 102 -9.86 -15.33 7.15
CA TYR A 102 -10.97 -14.43 6.84
C TYR A 102 -12.12 -15.13 6.13
N ARG A 103 -11.84 -16.10 5.26
CA ARG A 103 -12.87 -16.94 4.63
C ARG A 103 -13.70 -17.66 5.68
N LYS A 104 -13.06 -18.38 6.62
CA LYS A 104 -13.75 -19.11 7.71
C LYS A 104 -14.43 -18.17 8.71
N LYS A 105 -13.90 -16.96 8.91
CA LYS A 105 -14.48 -15.98 9.83
C LYS A 105 -15.76 -15.35 9.28
N TYR A 106 -15.83 -15.14 7.97
CA TYR A 106 -16.91 -14.40 7.33
C TYR A 106 -17.82 -15.24 6.41
N GLU A 107 -17.60 -16.56 6.32
CA GLU A 107 -18.56 -17.49 5.71
C GLU A 107 -19.92 -17.49 6.44
N GLY A 108 -20.98 -17.93 5.74
CA GLY A 108 -22.33 -18.11 6.31
C GLY A 108 -23.14 -16.82 6.55
N SER A 109 -24.32 -16.97 7.17
CA SER A 109 -25.18 -15.83 7.53
C SER A 109 -24.67 -15.11 8.78
N GLN A 110 -25.05 -13.84 8.96
CA GLN A 110 -24.78 -13.13 10.22
C GLN A 110 -25.39 -13.86 11.42
N ALA A 111 -26.59 -14.46 11.25
CA ALA A 111 -27.27 -15.21 12.30
C ALA A 111 -26.45 -16.44 12.73
N ASP A 112 -25.91 -17.20 11.77
CA ASP A 112 -25.06 -18.36 12.04
C ASP A 112 -23.76 -17.96 12.75
N ARG A 113 -23.23 -16.77 12.45
CA ARG A 113 -22.05 -16.22 13.12
C ARG A 113 -22.31 -15.87 14.57
N VAL A 114 -23.47 -15.26 14.88
CA VAL A 114 -23.87 -14.95 16.27
C VAL A 114 -24.02 -16.25 17.07
N LEU A 115 -24.74 -17.24 16.52
CA LEU A 115 -24.92 -18.54 17.17
C LEU A 115 -23.59 -19.26 17.44
N ARG A 116 -22.65 -19.27 16.48
CA ARG A 116 -21.30 -19.85 16.68
C ARG A 116 -20.48 -19.08 17.71
N ALA A 117 -20.61 -17.75 17.76
CA ALA A 117 -19.90 -16.91 18.74
C ALA A 117 -20.42 -17.15 20.16
N GLU A 118 -21.75 -17.24 20.32
CA GLU A 118 -22.41 -17.56 21.59
C GLU A 118 -22.05 -18.96 22.07
N ALA A 119 -22.05 -19.95 21.17
CA ALA A 119 -21.63 -21.32 21.48
C ALA A 119 -20.15 -21.38 21.94
N LYS A 120 -19.24 -20.70 21.24
CA LYS A 120 -17.83 -20.60 21.65
C LYS A 120 -17.65 -19.86 22.98
N ALA A 121 -18.43 -18.81 23.24
CA ALA A 121 -18.39 -18.11 24.51
C ALA A 121 -18.85 -19.01 25.66
N ALA A 122 -19.94 -19.76 25.47
CA ALA A 122 -20.42 -20.73 26.46
C ALA A 122 -19.40 -21.84 26.73
N GLU A 123 -18.74 -22.37 25.69
CA GLU A 123 -17.69 -23.39 25.82
C GLU A 123 -16.47 -22.86 26.61
N ASN A 124 -16.02 -21.63 26.33
CA ASN A 124 -14.93 -21.00 27.06
C ASN A 124 -15.28 -20.76 28.54
N VAL A 125 -16.50 -20.34 28.84
CA VAL A 125 -16.98 -20.17 30.23
C VAL A 125 -17.04 -21.52 30.94
N ALA A 126 -17.52 -22.57 30.27
CA ALA A 126 -17.53 -23.92 30.83
C ALA A 126 -16.11 -24.46 31.10
N ALA A 127 -15.14 -24.19 30.21
CA ALA A 127 -13.74 -24.56 30.40
C ALA A 127 -13.10 -23.82 31.59
N GLN A 128 -13.38 -22.53 31.75
CA GLN A 128 -12.93 -21.72 32.90
C GLN A 128 -13.48 -22.28 34.22
N LEU A 129 -14.78 -22.57 34.30
CA LEU A 129 -15.42 -23.13 35.50
C LEU A 129 -14.86 -24.50 35.90
N LYS A 130 -14.50 -25.34 34.91
CA LYS A 130 -13.83 -26.62 35.16
C LYS A 130 -12.41 -26.43 35.71
N LYS A 131 -11.69 -25.41 35.24
CA LYS A 131 -10.33 -25.10 35.72
C LYS A 131 -10.34 -24.58 37.16
N THR A 132 -11.32 -23.76 37.55
CA THR A 132 -11.45 -23.23 38.92
C THR A 132 -11.88 -24.29 39.94
N LYS A 133 -12.68 -25.28 39.55
CA LYS A 133 -13.10 -26.38 40.45
C LYS A 133 -12.01 -27.39 40.77
N VAL A 134 -10.94 -27.47 39.98
CA VAL A 134 -9.83 -28.41 40.20
C VAL A 134 -8.77 -27.85 41.18
N SER A 135 -8.78 -26.55 41.48
CA SER A 135 -7.82 -25.91 42.40
C SER A 135 -8.25 -25.85 43.87
N ASP A 136 -9.48 -26.23 44.22
CA ASP A 136 -10.03 -26.17 45.60
C ASP A 136 -9.92 -27.50 46.38
N GLY A 137 -9.12 -28.45 45.90
CA GLY A 137 -8.87 -29.73 46.57
C GLY A 137 -7.39 -30.03 46.72
N THR A 138 -6.72 -29.41 47.69
CA THR A 138 -5.46 -29.90 48.29
C THR A 138 -5.45 -29.51 49.76
#